data_AF-A0A812IWA5-F1
#
_entry.id   AF-A0A812IWA5-F1
#
_cell.length_a   1.000
_cell.length_b   1.000
_cell.length_c   1.000
_cell.angle_alpha   90.00
_cell.angle_beta   90.00
_cell.angle_gamma   90.00
#
_symmetry.space_group_name_H-M   'P 1'
#
loop_
_entity.id
_entity.type
_entity.pdbx_description
1 polymer ?
#
loop_
_entity_poly.entity_id
_entity_poly.type
_entity_poly.pdbx_seq_one_letter_code
_entity_poly.pdbx_strand_id
1 'polypeptide(L)'
;FGVILTQLVTDYCRFLAVQAQNDVNAVPECPAELQRHWSSIGQSMLTLFYAITNGLAWSEAVDPLRSVSVLAVGFVICYIIISVFTLLNVVTGVFVNTAIERASADKDIAALKAFQKRKEQIRVLENAFETLDHGHTNKLQLQDIEGAIGLETVGAFLESLDISTDDIRMLFTLIDADKSG
;
A
#
# COMPACT_ATOMS: atom_id res chain seq x y z
N PHE A 1 12.55 26.82 8.81
CA PHE A 1 11.50 27.67 8.21
C PHE A 1 10.78 28.51 9.25
N GLY A 2 10.02 27.95 10.21
CA GLY A 2 9.25 28.74 11.19
C GLY A 2 10.06 29.74 12.04
N VAL A 3 11.23 29.34 12.55
CA VAL A 3 12.13 30.24 13.32
C VAL A 3 12.60 31.42 12.47
N ILE A 4 13.15 31.15 11.28
CA ILE A 4 13.70 32.15 10.37
C ILE A 4 12.61 33.16 9.95
N LEU A 5 11.42 32.68 9.59
CA LEU A 5 10.31 33.55 9.18
C LEU A 5 9.84 34.43 10.33
N THR A 6 9.72 33.88 11.53
CA THR A 6 9.36 34.66 12.73
C THR A 6 10.42 35.73 13.02
N GLN A 7 11.70 35.39 12.91
CA GLN A 7 12.80 36.34 13.13
C GLN A 7 12.76 37.48 12.12
N LEU A 8 12.63 37.16 10.82
CA LEU A 8 12.54 38.17 9.75
C LEU A 8 11.35 39.13 9.96
N VAL A 9 10.18 38.60 10.35
CA VAL A 9 9.00 39.42 10.63
C VAL A 9 9.20 40.27 11.89
N THR A 10 9.74 39.69 12.96
CA THR A 10 9.97 40.41 14.22
C THR A 10 10.96 41.55 14.03
N ASP A 11 12.05 41.31 13.30
CA ASP A 11 13.07 42.33 13.00
C ASP A 11 12.48 43.46 12.15
N TYR A 12 11.62 43.12 11.17
CA TYR A 12 10.92 44.10 10.36
C TYR A 12 9.96 44.97 11.17
N CYS A 13 9.13 44.36 12.03
CA CYS A 13 8.20 45.13 12.87
C CYS A 13 8.95 46.03 13.87
N ARG A 14 10.07 45.55 14.42
CA ARG A 14 10.94 46.35 15.28
C ARG A 14 11.51 47.55 14.51
N PHE A 15 12.00 47.34 13.30
CA PHE A 15 12.52 48.41 12.45
C PHE A 15 11.46 49.49 12.19
N LEU A 16 10.24 49.10 11.84
CA LEU A 16 9.12 50.04 11.65
C LEU A 16 8.79 50.83 12.91
N ALA A 17 8.72 50.18 14.07
CA ALA A 17 8.41 50.83 15.34
C ALA A 17 9.46 51.88 15.74
N VAL A 18 10.75 51.53 15.62
CA VAL A 18 11.87 52.44 15.90
C VAL A 18 11.85 53.65 14.96
N GLN A 19 11.56 53.43 13.67
CA GLN A 19 11.49 54.51 12.70
C GLN A 19 10.30 55.45 12.94
N ALA A 20 9.14 54.91 13.31
CA ALA A 20 7.92 55.68 13.53
C ALA A 20 7.98 56.54 14.81
N GLN A 21 8.55 56.01 15.90
CA GLN A 21 8.60 56.68 17.20
C GLN A 21 9.92 57.42 17.44
N ASN A 22 10.92 57.22 16.58
CA ASN A 22 12.29 57.70 16.76
C ASN A 22 12.88 57.30 18.13
N ASP A 23 12.49 56.12 18.64
CA ASP A 23 12.94 55.56 19.91
C ASP A 23 13.45 54.13 19.68
N VAL A 24 14.67 53.86 20.12
CA VAL A 24 15.32 52.53 20.00
C VAL A 24 14.63 51.49 20.89
N ASN A 25 13.92 51.94 21.93
CA ASN A 25 13.16 51.10 22.86
C ASN A 25 11.67 51.00 22.52
N ALA A 26 11.25 51.51 21.34
CA ALA A 26 9.89 51.37 20.86
C ALA A 26 9.44 49.90 20.86
N VAL A 27 8.25 49.63 21.40
CA VAL A 27 7.66 48.28 21.40
C VAL A 27 7.33 47.89 19.96
N PRO A 28 7.80 46.73 19.46
CA PRO A 28 7.50 46.29 18.10
C PRO A 28 5.99 46.13 17.90
N GLU A 29 5.44 46.82 16.90
CA GLU A 29 4.05 46.68 16.48
C GLU A 29 4.02 46.18 15.03
N CYS A 30 3.40 45.02 14.82
CA CYS A 30 3.29 44.42 13.48
C CYS A 30 1.93 44.76 12.85
N PRO A 31 1.87 44.92 11.51
CA PRO A 31 0.60 44.89 10.78
C PRO A 31 -0.22 43.64 11.11
N ALA A 32 -1.56 43.78 11.15
CA ALA A 32 -2.48 42.74 11.60
C ALA A 32 -2.26 41.39 10.90
N GLU A 33 -2.02 41.40 9.58
CA GLU A 33 -1.78 40.18 8.81
C GLU A 33 -0.47 39.47 9.18
N LEU A 34 0.60 40.24 9.44
CA LEU A 34 1.87 39.69 9.92
C LEU A 34 1.73 39.15 11.35
N GLN A 35 0.98 39.86 12.20
CA GLN A 35 0.71 39.41 13.56
C GLN A 35 -0.13 38.13 13.59
N ARG A 36 -1.11 38.00 12.69
CA ARG A 36 -1.97 36.83 12.59
C ARG A 36 -1.20 35.57 12.20
N HIS A 37 -0.30 35.69 11.24
CA HIS A 37 0.34 34.51 10.62
C HIS A 37 1.77 34.23 11.11
N TRP A 38 2.47 35.25 11.61
CA TRP A 38 3.93 35.21 11.81
C TRP A 38 4.40 35.80 13.16
N SER A 39 3.48 36.01 14.12
CA SER A 39 3.78 36.62 15.43
C SER A 39 4.67 35.79 16.36
N SER A 40 4.74 34.47 16.16
CA SER A 40 5.53 33.57 16.99
C SER A 40 5.97 32.35 16.21
N ILE A 41 6.97 31.64 16.73
CA ILE A 41 7.49 30.42 16.10
C ILE A 41 6.36 29.39 15.91
N GLY A 42 5.50 29.22 16.93
CA GLY A 42 4.36 28.30 16.88
C GLY A 42 3.34 28.71 15.82
N GLN A 43 3.00 29.99 15.73
CA GLN A 43 2.07 30.49 14.70
C GLN A 43 2.67 30.36 13.30
N SER A 44 3.95 30.69 13.12
CA SER A 44 4.65 30.50 11.85
C SER A 44 4.66 29.03 11.41
N MET A 45 4.90 28.10 12.34
CA MET A 45 4.82 26.66 12.05
C MET A 45 3.40 26.23 11.68
N LEU A 46 2.39 26.75 12.36
CA LEU A 46 0.98 26.45 12.10
C LEU A 46 0.53 27.01 10.74
N THR A 47 0.91 28.25 10.40
CA THR A 47 0.66 28.87 9.10
C THR A 47 1.28 28.04 7.97
N LEU A 48 2.52 27.60 8.12
CA LEU A 48 3.19 26.72 7.14
C LEU A 48 2.46 25.38 7.00
N PHE A 49 1.99 24.79 8.11
CA PHE A 49 1.20 23.57 8.09
C PHE A 49 -0.14 23.77 7.35
N TYR A 50 -0.87 24.86 7.63
CA TYR A 50 -2.11 25.18 6.92
C TYR A 50 -1.90 25.40 5.43
N ALA A 51 -0.79 26.03 5.04
CA ALA A 51 -0.46 26.29 3.64
C ALA A 51 -0.26 24.99 2.82
N ILE A 52 0.23 23.90 3.43
CA ILE A 52 0.46 22.62 2.73
C ILE A 52 -0.70 21.63 2.88
N THR A 53 -1.54 21.81 3.90
CA THR A 53 -2.71 20.96 4.17
C THR A 53 -4.02 21.52 3.64
N ASN A 54 -3.96 22.60 2.86
CA ASN A 54 -5.13 23.30 2.33
C ASN A 54 -6.05 23.90 3.42
N GLY A 55 -5.49 24.25 4.58
CA GLY A 55 -6.19 24.97 5.64
C GLY A 55 -6.18 26.50 5.47
N LEU A 56 -5.28 27.01 4.63
CA LEU A 56 -5.13 28.42 4.26
C LEU A 56 -4.58 28.49 2.84
N ALA A 57 -5.03 29.45 2.01
CA ALA A 57 -4.38 29.65 0.72
C ALA A 57 -2.93 30.09 0.95
N TRP A 58 -1.98 29.43 0.29
CA TRP A 58 -0.57 29.77 0.45
C TRP A 58 -0.25 31.23 0.06
N SER A 59 -1.06 31.84 -0.82
CA SER A 59 -0.98 33.25 -1.16
C SER A 59 -1.24 34.15 0.06
N GLU A 60 -2.22 33.82 0.89
CA GLU A 60 -2.54 34.57 2.13
C GLU A 60 -1.39 34.52 3.13
N ALA A 61 -0.64 33.42 3.18
CA ALA A 61 0.57 33.32 4.01
C ALA A 61 1.73 34.18 3.45
N VAL A 62 1.85 34.25 2.13
CA VAL A 62 2.98 34.89 1.43
C VAL A 62 2.80 36.40 1.26
N ASP A 63 1.59 36.87 0.97
CA ASP A 63 1.35 38.27 0.63
C ASP A 63 1.79 39.26 1.71
N PRO A 64 1.57 39.01 3.03
CA PRO A 64 2.09 39.86 4.09
C PRO A 64 3.62 39.90 4.15
N LEU A 65 4.31 38.84 3.70
CA LEU A 65 5.77 38.76 3.70
C LEU A 65 6.42 39.54 2.56
N ARG A 66 5.66 39.93 1.52
CA ARG A 66 6.19 40.72 0.39
C ARG A 66 6.71 42.08 0.82
N SER A 67 6.08 42.70 1.83
CA SER A 67 6.54 43.98 2.40
C SER A 67 7.72 43.82 3.35
N VAL A 68 7.97 42.60 3.85
CA VAL A 68 9.06 42.28 4.79
C VAL A 68 10.36 42.05 4.02
N SER A 69 10.40 41.04 3.15
CA SER A 69 11.60 40.69 2.40
C SER A 69 11.30 39.68 1.28
N VAL A 70 11.95 39.84 0.13
CA VAL A 70 11.96 38.83 -0.95
C VAL A 70 12.49 37.48 -0.46
N LEU A 71 13.44 37.50 0.49
CA LEU A 71 14.00 36.28 1.08
C LEU A 71 12.95 35.52 1.90
N ALA A 72 12.09 36.22 2.64
CA ALA A 72 11.02 35.60 3.43
C ALA A 72 10.02 34.88 2.52
N VAL A 73 9.65 35.51 1.40
CA VAL A 73 8.82 34.89 0.35
C VAL A 73 9.51 33.65 -0.20
N GLY A 74 10.80 33.75 -0.56
CA GLY A 74 11.60 32.62 -1.05
C GLY A 74 11.61 31.44 -0.07
N PHE A 75 11.74 31.68 1.24
CA PHE A 75 11.69 30.63 2.25
C PHE A 75 10.34 29.90 2.31
N VAL A 76 9.22 30.62 2.22
CA VAL A 76 7.89 29.98 2.20
C VAL A 76 7.69 29.16 0.93
N ILE A 77 8.08 29.68 -0.23
CA ILE A 77 7.98 28.95 -1.50
C ILE A 77 8.85 27.69 -1.49
N CYS A 78 10.11 27.79 -1.03
CA CYS A 78 10.99 26.62 -0.89
C CYS A 78 10.40 25.58 0.06
N TYR A 79 9.81 26.00 1.19
CA TYR A 79 9.13 25.09 2.10
C TYR A 79 7.99 24.34 1.40
N ILE A 80 7.10 25.06 0.71
CA ILE A 80 5.97 24.46 -0.01
C ILE A 80 6.46 23.48 -1.07
N ILE A 81 7.49 23.84 -1.85
CA ILE A 81 8.05 22.95 -2.87
C ILE A 81 8.56 21.65 -2.25
N ILE A 82 9.37 21.74 -1.20
CA ILE A 82 9.92 20.56 -0.52
C ILE A 82 8.81 19.71 0.11
N SER A 83 7.85 20.35 0.77
CA SER A 83 6.74 19.65 1.43
C SER A 83 5.80 18.96 0.44
N VAL A 84 5.40 19.65 -0.62
CA VAL A 84 4.42 19.13 -1.58
C VAL A 84 5.06 18.15 -2.56
N PHE A 85 6.23 18.48 -3.14
CA PHE A 85 6.83 17.65 -4.18
C PHE A 85 7.76 16.56 -3.64
N THR A 86 8.36 16.74 -2.46
CA THR A 86 9.27 15.73 -1.91
C THR A 86 8.58 14.90 -0.84
N LEU A 87 8.10 15.51 0.24
CA LEU A 87 7.54 14.77 1.38
C LEU A 87 6.30 13.97 1.01
N LEU A 88 5.29 14.59 0.39
CA LEU A 88 4.06 13.87 0.02
C LEU A 88 4.32 12.78 -1.02
N ASN A 89 5.18 13.03 -2.00
CA ASN A 89 5.49 12.05 -3.03
C ASN A 89 6.32 10.87 -2.50
N VAL A 90 7.26 11.11 -1.57
CA VAL A 90 8.01 10.03 -0.91
C VAL A 90 7.07 9.18 -0.06
N VAL A 91 6.21 9.79 0.76
CA VAL A 91 5.24 9.07 1.58
C VAL A 91 4.29 8.26 0.71
N THR A 92 3.74 8.87 -0.34
CA THR A 92 2.87 8.18 -1.31
C THR A 92 3.60 7.03 -1.99
N GLY A 93 4.86 7.24 -2.40
CA GLY A 93 5.70 6.20 -3.01
C GLY A 93 5.90 4.99 -2.09
N VAL A 94 6.15 5.22 -0.80
CA VAL A 94 6.27 4.15 0.19
C VAL A 94 4.95 3.38 0.33
N PHE A 95 3.81 4.07 0.47
CA PHE A 95 2.51 3.41 0.58
C PHE A 95 2.15 2.59 -0.66
N VAL A 96 2.39 3.13 -1.86
CA VAL A 96 2.16 2.43 -3.13
C VAL A 96 3.07 1.21 -3.22
N ASN A 97 4.36 1.34 -2.88
CA ASN A 97 5.28 0.21 -2.92
C ASN A 97 4.86 -0.89 -1.93
N THR A 98 4.49 -0.53 -0.69
CA THR A 98 3.96 -1.49 0.29
C THR A 98 2.67 -2.17 -0.20
N ALA A 99 1.77 -1.43 -0.87
CA ALA A 99 0.55 -2.02 -1.42
C ALA A 99 0.86 -3.01 -2.56
N ILE A 100 1.81 -2.69 -3.43
CA ILE A 100 2.28 -3.57 -4.51
C ILE A 100 2.93 -4.83 -3.93
N GLU A 101 3.83 -4.69 -2.96
CA GLU A 101 4.51 -5.81 -2.30
C GLU A 101 3.52 -6.77 -1.65
N ARG A 102 2.51 -6.25 -0.93
CA ARG A 102 1.45 -7.07 -0.33
C ARG A 102 0.62 -7.79 -1.39
N ALA A 103 0.23 -7.11 -2.46
CA ALA A 103 -0.51 -7.72 -3.55
C ALA A 103 0.30 -8.83 -4.26
N SER A 104 1.62 -8.68 -4.36
CA SER A 104 2.50 -9.74 -4.89
C SER A 104 2.59 -10.93 -3.94
N ALA A 105 2.81 -10.67 -2.64
CA ALA A 105 2.89 -11.72 -1.63
C ALA A 105 1.60 -12.56 -1.56
N ASP A 106 0.43 -11.90 -1.66
CA ASP A 106 -0.86 -12.61 -1.70
C ASP A 106 -1.00 -13.53 -2.91
N LYS A 107 -0.49 -13.13 -4.08
CA LYS A 107 -0.46 -13.99 -5.28
C LYS A 107 0.46 -15.19 -5.09
N ASP A 108 1.64 -14.98 -4.53
CA ASP A 108 2.60 -16.07 -4.28
C ASP A 108 2.05 -17.07 -3.26
N ILE A 109 1.39 -16.58 -2.20
CA ILE A 109 0.71 -17.42 -1.22
C ILE A 109 -0.45 -18.19 -1.87
N ALA A 110 -1.23 -17.55 -2.74
CA ALA A 110 -2.31 -18.22 -3.46
C ALA A 110 -1.79 -19.33 -4.39
N ALA A 111 -0.69 -19.06 -5.11
CA ALA A 111 -0.02 -20.05 -5.96
C ALA A 111 0.52 -21.23 -5.14
N LEU A 112 1.16 -20.96 -3.99
CA LEU A 112 1.65 -22.00 -3.09
C LEU A 112 0.51 -22.87 -2.55
N LYS A 113 -0.61 -22.24 -2.13
CA LYS A 113 -1.81 -22.96 -1.68
C LYS A 113 -2.40 -23.83 -2.78
N ALA A 114 -2.45 -23.34 -4.01
CA ALA A 114 -2.92 -24.13 -5.16
C ALA A 114 -2.02 -25.34 -5.42
N PHE A 115 -0.69 -25.16 -5.36
CA PHE A 115 0.27 -26.25 -5.49
C PHE A 115 0.14 -27.29 -4.36
N GLN A 116 0.01 -26.84 -3.11
CA GLN A 116 -0.21 -27.72 -1.96
C GLN A 116 -1.53 -28.49 -2.08
N LYS A 117 -2.62 -27.83 -2.48
CA LYS A 117 -3.92 -28.49 -2.72
C LYS A 117 -3.81 -29.57 -3.79
N ARG A 118 -3.12 -29.29 -4.90
CA ARG A 118 -2.89 -30.29 -5.96
C ARG A 118 -2.08 -31.47 -5.46
N LYS A 119 -1.02 -31.23 -4.68
CA LYS A 119 -0.21 -32.30 -4.09
C LYS A 119 -1.02 -33.18 -3.13
N GLU A 120 -1.89 -32.58 -2.32
CA GLU A 120 -2.77 -33.32 -1.43
C GLU A 120 -3.78 -34.17 -2.23
N GLN A 121 -4.38 -33.61 -3.29
CA GLN A 121 -5.27 -34.38 -4.18
C GLN A 121 -4.57 -35.58 -4.81
N ILE A 122 -3.33 -35.42 -5.29
CA ILE A 122 -2.52 -36.54 -5.81
C ILE A 122 -2.29 -37.59 -4.73
N ARG A 123 -1.93 -37.18 -3.51
CA ARG A 123 -1.66 -38.11 -2.40
C ARG A 123 -2.91 -38.91 -2.00
N VAL A 124 -4.07 -38.27 -1.96
CA VAL A 124 -5.33 -38.97 -1.66
C VAL A 124 -5.68 -39.93 -2.79
N LEU A 125 -5.43 -39.54 -4.05
CA LEU A 125 -5.63 -40.41 -5.21
C LEU A 125 -4.68 -41.63 -5.17
N GLU A 126 -3.40 -41.42 -4.84
CA GLU A 126 -2.41 -42.50 -4.64
C GLU A 126 -2.88 -43.47 -3.55
N ASN A 127 -3.29 -42.96 -2.39
CA ASN A 127 -3.83 -43.79 -1.30
C ASN A 127 -5.07 -44.59 -1.72
N ALA A 128 -5.98 -43.98 -2.49
CA ALA A 128 -7.18 -44.64 -2.98
C ALA A 128 -6.82 -45.79 -3.95
N PHE A 129 -5.87 -45.56 -4.85
CA PHE A 129 -5.37 -46.61 -5.75
C PHE A 129 -4.65 -47.73 -5.01
N GLU A 130 -3.84 -47.42 -4.00
CA GLU A 130 -3.22 -48.43 -3.13
C GLU A 130 -4.26 -49.28 -2.40
N THR A 131 -5.41 -48.71 -2.02
CA THR A 131 -6.47 -49.49 -1.37
C THR A 131 -7.21 -50.42 -2.33
N LEU A 132 -7.26 -50.07 -3.62
CA LEU A 132 -7.92 -50.85 -4.67
C LEU A 132 -7.01 -51.93 -5.27
N ASP A 133 -5.68 -51.77 -5.21
CA ASP A 133 -4.71 -52.78 -5.63
C ASP A 133 -4.56 -53.89 -4.59
N HIS A 134 -5.59 -54.75 -4.50
CA HIS A 134 -5.61 -55.91 -3.60
C HIS A 134 -4.49 -56.94 -3.87
N GLY A 135 -3.85 -56.87 -5.04
CA GLY A 135 -2.76 -57.76 -5.43
C GLY A 135 -1.35 -57.23 -5.20
N HIS A 136 -1.20 -55.96 -4.77
CA HIS A 136 0.08 -55.23 -4.73
C HIS A 136 0.87 -55.35 -6.03
N THR A 137 0.17 -55.43 -7.16
CA THR A 137 0.78 -55.58 -8.47
C THR A 137 1.25 -54.24 -9.03
N ASN A 138 0.89 -53.14 -8.35
CA ASN A 138 1.06 -51.75 -8.76
C ASN A 138 0.40 -51.45 -10.12
N LYS A 139 -0.62 -52.24 -10.45
CA LYS A 139 -1.41 -52.19 -11.68
C LYS A 139 -2.88 -52.38 -11.32
N LEU A 140 -3.74 -51.53 -11.87
CA LEU A 140 -5.18 -51.63 -11.70
C LEU A 140 -5.80 -51.94 -13.04
N GLN A 141 -6.54 -53.04 -13.12
CA GLN A 141 -7.28 -53.35 -14.34
C GLN A 141 -8.59 -52.57 -14.34
N LEU A 142 -9.13 -52.31 -15.54
CA LEU A 142 -10.41 -51.61 -15.69
C LEU A 142 -11.55 -52.23 -14.87
N GLN A 143 -11.53 -53.56 -14.69
CA GLN A 143 -12.53 -54.29 -13.89
C GLN A 143 -12.42 -53.99 -12.38
N ASP A 144 -11.21 -53.75 -11.87
CA ASP A 144 -10.98 -53.40 -10.46
C ASP A 144 -11.54 -52.00 -10.17
N ILE A 145 -11.39 -51.08 -11.12
CA ILE A 145 -11.90 -49.72 -11.03
C ILE A 145 -13.42 -49.69 -11.22
N GLU A 146 -13.98 -50.44 -12.17
CA GLU A 146 -15.44 -50.59 -12.35
C GLU A 146 -16.11 -51.19 -11.10
N GLY A 147 -15.46 -52.16 -10.45
CA GLY A 147 -15.91 -52.69 -9.16
C GLY A 147 -15.80 -51.68 -8.01
N ALA A 148 -14.75 -50.86 -8.02
CA ALA A 148 -14.50 -49.84 -7.01
C ALA A 148 -15.52 -48.69 -7.04
N ILE A 149 -15.94 -48.25 -8.23
CA ILE A 149 -16.91 -47.15 -8.39
C ILE A 149 -18.28 -47.52 -7.82
N GLY A 150 -18.62 -48.81 -7.81
CA GLY A 150 -19.83 -49.30 -7.16
C GLY A 150 -19.83 -49.11 -5.64
N LEU A 151 -18.67 -48.85 -5.02
CA LEU A 151 -18.56 -48.46 -3.62
C LEU A 151 -18.80 -46.95 -3.46
N GLU A 152 -19.80 -46.61 -2.64
CA GLU A 152 -20.24 -45.23 -2.36
C GLU A 152 -19.08 -44.30 -1.94
N THR A 153 -18.05 -44.83 -1.30
CA THR A 153 -16.85 -44.09 -0.86
C THR A 153 -15.92 -43.67 -2.01
N VAL A 154 -15.78 -44.50 -3.05
CA VAL A 154 -14.89 -44.21 -4.20
C VAL A 154 -15.60 -43.35 -5.22
N GLY A 155 -16.90 -43.61 -5.47
CA GLY A 155 -17.73 -42.75 -6.32
C GLY A 155 -17.81 -41.31 -5.81
N ALA A 156 -18.11 -41.12 -4.53
CA ALA A 156 -18.13 -39.79 -3.90
C ALA A 156 -16.74 -39.10 -3.91
N PHE A 157 -15.65 -39.89 -3.86
CA PHE A 157 -14.30 -39.36 -3.94
C PHE A 157 -13.95 -38.86 -5.35
N LEU A 158 -14.29 -39.63 -6.39
CA LEU A 158 -14.08 -39.21 -7.79
C LEU A 158 -14.92 -37.98 -8.14
N GLU A 159 -16.16 -37.93 -7.66
CA GLU A 159 -16.99 -36.71 -7.76
C GLU A 159 -16.36 -35.52 -7.02
N SER A 160 -15.73 -35.73 -5.85
CA SER A 160 -15.00 -34.67 -5.14
C SER A 160 -13.78 -34.14 -5.89
N LEU A 161 -13.25 -34.93 -6.84
CA LEU A 161 -12.18 -34.56 -7.77
C LEU A 161 -12.72 -33.97 -9.08
N ASP A 162 -14.04 -33.76 -9.19
CA ASP A 162 -14.73 -33.28 -10.40
C ASP A 162 -14.62 -34.26 -11.58
N ILE A 163 -14.42 -35.54 -11.28
CA ILE A 163 -14.37 -36.64 -12.25
C ILE A 163 -15.73 -37.34 -12.19
N SER A 164 -16.51 -37.23 -13.27
CA SER A 164 -17.78 -37.95 -13.36
C SER A 164 -17.53 -39.45 -13.40
N THR A 165 -18.28 -40.19 -12.60
CA THR A 165 -18.22 -41.66 -12.54
C THR A 165 -18.62 -42.31 -13.87
N ASP A 166 -19.41 -41.61 -14.69
CA ASP A 166 -19.79 -42.02 -16.04
C ASP A 166 -18.63 -41.94 -17.06
N ASP A 167 -17.63 -41.09 -16.80
CA ASP A 167 -16.49 -40.83 -17.70
C ASP A 167 -15.24 -41.66 -17.36
N ILE A 168 -15.32 -42.61 -16.43
CA ILE A 168 -14.12 -43.31 -15.95
C ILE A 168 -13.50 -44.21 -17.03
N ARG A 169 -14.29 -44.74 -17.96
CA ARG A 169 -13.73 -45.43 -19.14
C ARG A 169 -12.90 -44.48 -20.01
N MET A 170 -13.34 -43.23 -20.15
CA MET A 170 -12.59 -42.21 -20.88
C MET A 170 -11.34 -41.79 -20.10
N LEU A 171 -11.45 -41.60 -18.79
CA LEU A 171 -10.31 -41.31 -17.91
C LEU A 171 -9.25 -42.42 -17.98
N PHE A 172 -9.67 -43.69 -17.89
CA PHE A 172 -8.78 -44.83 -18.00
C PHE A 172 -8.08 -44.86 -19.35
N THR A 173 -8.83 -44.65 -20.44
CA THR A 173 -8.27 -44.58 -21.80
C THR A 173 -7.30 -43.39 -21.98
N LEU A 174 -7.49 -42.29 -21.26
CA LEU A 174 -6.60 -41.14 -21.28
C LEU A 174 -5.32 -41.36 -20.46
N ILE A 175 -5.39 -42.17 -19.40
CA ILE A 175 -4.26 -42.48 -18.51
C ILE A 175 -3.45 -43.69 -19.03
N ASP A 176 -4.09 -44.65 -19.69
CA ASP A 176 -3.50 -45.83 -20.33
C ASP A 176 -2.74 -45.46 -21.61
N ALA A 177 -1.63 -44.75 -21.45
CA ALA A 177 -0.81 -44.26 -22.54
C ALA A 177 -0.10 -45.39 -23.33
N ASP A 178 0.10 -46.56 -22.72
CA ASP A 178 0.76 -47.72 -23.35
C ASP A 178 -0.22 -48.81 -23.84
N LYS A 179 -1.53 -48.62 -23.64
CA LYS A 179 -2.61 -49.55 -24.02
C LYS A 179 -2.45 -50.92 -23.37
N SER A 180 -1.84 -50.97 -22.19
CA SER A 180 -1.55 -52.24 -21.53
C SER A 180 -2.75 -52.84 -20.82
N GLY A 181 -3.83 -52.07 -20.65
CA GLY A 181 -5.01 -52.48 -19.89
C GLY A 181 -4.70 -52.45 -18.41
#